data_AF-A0A096AEM2-F1
#
_entry.id   AF-A0A096AEM2-F1
#
_cell.length_a   1.000
_cell.length_b   1.000
_cell.length_c   1.000
_cell.angle_alpha   90.00
_cell.angle_beta   90.00
_cell.angle_gamma   90.00
#
_symmetry.space_group_name_H-M   'P 1'
#
loop_
_entity.id
_entity.type
_entity.pdbx_description
1 polymer ?
#
loop_
_entity_poly.entity_id
_entity_poly.type
_entity_poly.pdbx_seq_one_letter_code
_entity_poly.pdbx_strand_id
1 'polypeptide(L)'
;QEDPMPCIIHWNQNHFVVVYKIKKHNKGKYTVYVADPGKGLVTYTKEEFCEHWISTKTNGEEKGIALLLEPTEQFYAQNDTKAVPTQRRVKFLWSYLKKYKRFFTQLILGLLLGSLLQLVFPFLTQAIVDTGIGGKDVGFVWLVLLAEMMLLFSRTAIDFIRSKILLHISTRINISLISDFFIKLMKLPMKFFDTKLMGDLLQRIEDHRRVEQFLTSSSLSLLFSFFTFLVFGVVLAVYNLGIFAVFLI
;
A
#
# COMPACT_ATOMS: atom_id res chain seq x y z
N GLN A 1 4.49 -22.42 41.10
CA GLN A 1 3.60 -22.75 39.97
C GLN A 1 3.98 -21.76 38.89
N GLU A 2 4.52 -22.23 37.76
CA GLU A 2 4.81 -21.32 36.63
C GLU A 2 3.49 -21.07 35.93
N ASP A 3 3.01 -19.83 35.97
CA ASP A 3 1.75 -19.46 35.31
C ASP A 3 1.91 -19.56 33.79
N PRO A 4 0.90 -20.08 33.08
CA PRO A 4 0.97 -20.28 31.64
C PRO A 4 1.10 -18.95 30.89
N MET A 5 2.12 -18.86 30.03
CA MET A 5 2.37 -17.76 29.10
C MET A 5 2.20 -18.26 27.67
N PRO A 6 1.65 -17.47 26.73
CA PRO A 6 1.20 -16.08 26.88
C PRO A 6 -0.15 -15.95 27.60
N CYS A 7 -0.40 -14.80 28.23
CA CYS A 7 -1.67 -14.47 28.87
C CYS A 7 -2.27 -13.17 28.34
N ILE A 8 -3.59 -13.03 28.42
CA ILE A 8 -4.32 -11.82 28.00
C ILE A 8 -4.63 -11.01 29.25
N ILE A 9 -4.29 -9.73 29.26
CA ILE A 9 -4.55 -8.85 30.39
C ILE A 9 -5.47 -7.71 29.98
N HIS A 10 -6.31 -7.27 30.93
CA HIS A 10 -7.06 -6.04 30.78
C HIS A 10 -6.15 -4.85 31.08
N TRP A 11 -6.08 -3.89 30.16
CA TRP A 11 -5.09 -2.82 30.13
C TRP A 11 -5.75 -1.45 30.18
N ASN A 12 -5.29 -0.58 31.08
CA ASN A 12 -5.80 0.79 31.26
C ASN A 12 -7.33 0.90 31.36
N GLN A 13 -7.98 -0.15 31.87
CA GLN A 13 -9.43 -0.26 31.97
C GLN A 13 -10.19 -0.01 30.65
N ASN A 14 -9.53 -0.22 29.51
CA ASN A 14 -10.06 0.17 28.21
C ASN A 14 -9.94 -0.96 27.18
N HIS A 15 -8.76 -1.58 27.06
CA HIS A 15 -8.51 -2.58 26.03
C HIS A 15 -7.77 -3.80 26.58
N PHE A 16 -7.49 -4.76 25.71
CA PHE A 16 -6.79 -5.99 26.05
C PHE A 16 -5.44 -6.05 25.35
N VAL A 17 -4.41 -6.51 26.06
CA VAL A 17 -3.07 -6.73 25.52
C VAL A 17 -2.58 -8.12 25.88
N VAL A 18 -1.60 -8.65 25.14
CA VAL A 18 -1.06 -9.99 25.37
C VAL A 18 0.33 -9.88 25.99
N VAL A 19 0.52 -10.41 27.20
CA VAL A 19 1.85 -10.56 27.77
C VAL A 19 2.41 -11.89 27.29
N TYR A 20 3.51 -11.84 26.55
CA TYR A 20 4.10 -13.04 25.96
C TYR A 20 5.42 -13.45 26.60
N LYS A 21 6.07 -12.55 27.37
CA LYS A 21 7.31 -12.86 28.07
C LYS A 21 7.53 -11.92 29.26
N ILE A 22 8.04 -12.45 30.36
CA ILE A 22 8.53 -11.68 31.50
C ILE A 22 9.98 -12.08 31.74
N LYS A 23 10.90 -11.11 31.72
CA LYS A 23 12.33 -11.35 31.93
C LYS A 23 12.77 -10.73 33.26
N LYS A 24 13.41 -11.54 34.11
CA LYS A 24 14.04 -11.09 35.34
C LYS A 24 15.48 -10.64 35.05
N HIS A 25 15.87 -9.51 35.61
CA HIS A 25 17.21 -8.94 35.52
C HIS A 25 17.94 -8.97 36.87
N ASN A 26 19.25 -8.73 36.85
CA ASN A 26 20.05 -8.57 38.06
C ASN A 26 19.54 -7.37 38.89
N LYS A 27 19.60 -7.50 40.23
CA LYS A 27 19.02 -6.55 41.21
C LYS A 27 17.48 -6.53 41.29
N GLY A 28 16.80 -7.59 40.88
CA GLY A 28 15.35 -7.73 41.11
C GLY A 28 14.47 -6.88 40.20
N LYS A 29 15.02 -6.33 39.12
CA LYS A 29 14.25 -5.63 38.09
C LYS A 29 13.57 -6.64 37.15
N TYR A 30 12.39 -6.28 36.65
CA TYR A 30 11.64 -7.09 35.69
C TYR A 30 11.34 -6.25 34.45
N THR A 31 11.41 -6.90 33.29
CA THR A 31 10.96 -6.35 32.01
C THR A 31 9.84 -7.22 31.49
N VAL A 32 8.69 -6.58 31.23
CA VAL A 32 7.48 -7.23 30.77
C VAL A 32 7.30 -6.93 29.28
N TYR A 33 7.21 -7.98 28.47
CA TYR A 33 7.04 -7.88 27.03
C TYR A 33 5.57 -8.05 26.68
N VAL A 34 5.00 -7.02 26.07
CA VAL A 34 3.56 -6.91 25.78
C VAL A 34 3.39 -6.74 24.28
N ALA A 35 2.47 -7.51 23.70
CA ALA A 35 1.96 -7.29 22.36
C ALA A 35 0.62 -6.55 22.48
N ASP A 36 0.66 -5.24 22.23
CA ASP A 36 -0.51 -4.36 22.22
C ASP A 36 -1.12 -4.34 20.80
N PRO A 37 -2.39 -4.71 20.60
CA PRO A 37 -3.02 -4.69 19.27
C PRO A 37 -3.01 -3.33 18.56
N GLY A 38 -2.96 -2.22 19.31
CA GLY A 38 -2.93 -0.86 18.79
C GLY A 38 -1.52 -0.29 18.63
N LYS A 39 -0.56 -0.69 19.47
CA LYS A 39 0.81 -0.14 19.47
C LYS A 39 1.90 -1.10 18.95
N GLY A 40 1.57 -2.37 18.74
CA GLY A 40 2.53 -3.41 18.37
C GLY A 40 3.29 -3.96 19.59
N LEU A 41 4.53 -4.38 19.36
CA LEU A 41 5.38 -4.97 20.41
C LEU A 41 6.02 -3.88 21.25
N VAL A 42 5.69 -3.86 22.54
CA VAL A 42 6.16 -2.88 23.51
C VAL A 42 6.71 -3.58 24.75
N THR A 43 7.62 -2.90 25.46
CA THR A 43 8.22 -3.40 26.70
C THR A 43 8.02 -2.40 27.81
N TYR A 44 7.62 -2.89 28.97
CA TYR A 44 7.41 -2.09 30.17
C TYR A 44 8.31 -2.54 31.30
N THR A 45 8.67 -1.61 32.17
CA THR A 45 9.21 -1.93 33.50
C THR A 45 8.10 -2.52 34.38
N LYS A 46 8.47 -3.13 35.51
CA LYS A 46 7.49 -3.67 36.46
C LYS A 46 6.54 -2.58 36.95
N GLU A 47 7.10 -1.42 37.27
CA GLU A 47 6.40 -0.29 37.85
C GLU A 47 5.37 0.27 36.85
N GLU A 48 5.81 0.57 35.63
CA GLU A 48 4.92 1.05 34.54
C GLU A 48 3.84 0.02 34.22
N PHE A 49 4.19 -1.27 34.18
CA PHE A 49 3.22 -2.32 33.89
C PHE A 49 2.15 -2.40 34.97
N CYS A 50 2.53 -2.36 36.25
CA CYS A 50 1.59 -2.40 37.36
C CYS A 50 0.65 -1.20 37.33
N GLU A 51 1.17 0.00 37.07
CA GLU A 51 0.35 1.22 36.95
C GLU A 51 -0.80 1.07 35.93
N HIS A 52 -0.52 0.38 34.82
CA HIS A 52 -1.48 0.21 33.72
C HIS A 52 -2.40 -1.01 33.90
N TRP A 53 -1.92 -2.06 34.56
CA TRP A 53 -2.64 -3.32 34.74
C TRP A 53 -3.57 -3.33 35.95
N ILE A 54 -3.23 -2.61 37.02
CA ILE A 54 -4.03 -2.55 38.24
C ILE A 54 -5.38 -1.88 37.93
N SER A 55 -6.47 -2.61 38.16
CA SER A 55 -7.83 -2.14 37.86
C SER A 55 -8.69 -1.94 39.09
N THR A 56 -8.40 -2.62 40.20
CA THR A 56 -9.20 -2.53 41.42
C THR A 56 -8.34 -2.69 42.68
N LYS A 57 -8.86 -2.22 43.81
CA LYS A 57 -8.31 -2.50 45.14
C LYS A 57 -9.35 -3.27 45.93
N THR A 58 -9.02 -4.49 46.35
CA THR A 58 -9.91 -5.32 47.18
C THR A 58 -9.15 -5.73 48.43
N ASN A 59 -9.72 -5.43 49.60
CA ASN A 59 -9.08 -5.67 50.91
C ASN A 59 -7.69 -5.02 51.07
N GLY A 60 -7.48 -3.85 50.46
CA GLY A 60 -6.20 -3.13 50.50
C GLY A 60 -5.15 -3.64 49.51
N GLU A 61 -5.40 -4.74 48.79
CA GLU A 61 -4.51 -5.26 47.76
C GLU A 61 -4.88 -4.74 46.37
N GLU A 62 -3.88 -4.28 45.64
CA GLU A 62 -3.98 -3.87 44.23
C GLU A 62 -4.07 -5.10 43.33
N LYS A 63 -5.15 -5.19 42.53
CA LYS A 63 -5.43 -6.33 41.66
C LYS A 63 -5.74 -5.88 40.23
N GLY A 64 -5.24 -6.65 39.27
CA GLY A 64 -5.56 -6.55 37.85
C GLY A 64 -6.28 -7.81 37.36
N ILE A 65 -6.83 -7.74 36.16
CA ILE A 65 -7.52 -8.87 35.52
C ILE A 65 -6.56 -9.52 34.51
N ALA A 66 -6.36 -10.83 34.65
CA ALA A 66 -5.59 -11.65 33.72
C ALA A 66 -6.39 -12.90 33.34
N LEU A 67 -6.39 -13.22 32.05
CA LEU A 67 -6.94 -14.43 31.48
C LEU A 67 -5.78 -15.35 31.09
N LEU A 68 -5.70 -16.47 31.81
CA LEU A 68 -4.74 -17.54 31.60
C LEU A 68 -5.38 -18.59 30.69
N LEU A 69 -4.63 -19.05 29.69
CA LEU A 69 -5.11 -19.98 28.68
C LEU A 69 -4.11 -21.14 28.57
N GLU A 70 -4.60 -22.37 28.65
CA GLU A 70 -3.83 -23.57 28.36
C GLU A 70 -4.54 -24.37 27.26
N PRO A 71 -3.81 -24.79 26.21
CA PRO A 71 -4.40 -25.59 25.15
C PRO A 71 -4.76 -26.98 25.67
N THR A 72 -5.95 -27.46 25.34
CA THR A 72 -6.37 -28.85 25.59
C THR A 72 -6.03 -29.71 24.37
N GLU A 73 -6.07 -31.04 24.50
CA GLU A 73 -5.86 -31.96 23.36
C GLU A 73 -6.85 -31.68 22.19
N GLN A 74 -8.07 -31.23 22.52
CA GLN A 74 -9.08 -30.84 21.53
C GLN A 74 -8.65 -29.64 20.67
N PHE A 75 -7.80 -28.75 21.18
CA PHE A 75 -7.27 -27.61 20.43
C PHE A 75 -6.44 -28.09 19.23
N TYR A 76 -5.60 -29.11 19.43
CA TYR A 76 -4.75 -29.68 18.37
C TYR A 76 -5.49 -30.68 17.47
N ALA A 77 -6.60 -31.25 17.94
CA ALA A 77 -7.45 -32.15 17.15
C ALA A 77 -8.32 -31.41 16.12
N GLN A 78 -8.51 -30.09 16.27
CA GLN A 78 -9.16 -29.29 15.25
C GLN A 78 -8.22 -29.11 14.06
N ASN A 79 -8.64 -29.60 12.89
CA ASN A 79 -7.99 -29.25 11.63
C ASN A 79 -8.07 -27.74 11.47
N ASP A 80 -6.94 -27.06 11.69
CA ASP A 80 -6.77 -25.64 11.44
C ASP A 80 -7.48 -25.29 10.14
N THR A 81 -8.47 -24.41 10.23
CA THR A 81 -8.97 -23.74 9.02
C THR A 81 -7.85 -22.80 8.63
N LYS A 82 -6.82 -23.36 7.96
CA LYS A 82 -5.53 -22.72 7.68
C LYS A 82 -5.80 -21.26 7.34
N ALA A 83 -5.30 -20.35 8.19
CA ALA A 83 -5.42 -18.91 7.98
C ALA A 83 -5.25 -18.63 6.49
N VAL A 84 -6.29 -18.09 5.85
CA VAL A 84 -6.34 -17.94 4.39
C VAL A 84 -5.02 -17.28 3.95
N PRO A 85 -4.11 -18.02 3.27
CA PRO A 85 -2.76 -17.53 3.04
C PRO A 85 -2.84 -16.20 2.29
N THR A 86 -1.98 -15.24 2.62
CA THR A 86 -1.97 -13.88 2.04
C THR A 86 -1.99 -13.90 0.51
N GLN A 87 -1.42 -14.94 -0.12
CA GLN A 87 -1.50 -15.20 -1.56
C GLN A 87 -2.95 -15.31 -2.11
N ARG A 88 -3.91 -15.82 -1.35
CA ARG A 88 -5.33 -15.88 -1.77
C ARG A 88 -5.99 -14.50 -1.80
N ARG A 89 -5.59 -13.55 -0.94
CA ARG A 89 -6.13 -12.17 -0.95
C ARG A 89 -5.67 -11.39 -2.18
N VAL A 90 -4.39 -11.47 -2.53
CA VAL A 90 -3.87 -10.82 -3.75
C VAL A 90 -4.45 -11.49 -5.00
N LYS A 91 -4.60 -12.82 -5.00
CA LYS A 91 -5.25 -13.55 -6.10
C LYS A 91 -6.72 -13.14 -6.30
N PHE A 92 -7.44 -12.85 -5.22
CA PHE A 92 -8.81 -12.32 -5.28
C PHE A 92 -8.85 -10.94 -5.94
N LEU A 93 -7.99 -10.01 -5.52
CA LEU A 93 -7.89 -8.68 -6.12
C LEU A 93 -7.45 -8.75 -7.60
N TRP A 94 -6.53 -9.65 -7.93
CA TRP A 94 -6.09 -9.88 -9.31
C TRP A 94 -7.21 -10.38 -10.23
N SER A 95 -8.24 -11.05 -9.68
CA SER A 95 -9.38 -11.50 -10.49
C SER A 95 -10.20 -10.33 -11.05
N TYR A 96 -10.30 -9.22 -10.31
CA TYR A 96 -10.96 -8.00 -10.78
C TYR A 96 -10.14 -7.30 -11.88
N LEU A 97 -8.82 -7.27 -11.75
CA LEU A 97 -7.92 -6.70 -12.77
C LEU A 97 -7.86 -7.56 -14.04
N LYS A 98 -7.90 -8.89 -13.90
CA LYS A 98 -7.82 -9.84 -15.03
C LYS A 98 -8.93 -9.61 -16.07
N LYS A 99 -10.10 -9.12 -15.64
CA LYS A 99 -11.22 -8.79 -16.54
C LYS A 99 -10.89 -7.64 -17.51
N TYR A 100 -9.93 -6.77 -17.17
CA TYR A 100 -9.54 -5.59 -17.94
C TYR A 100 -8.17 -5.72 -18.62
N LYS A 101 -7.66 -6.96 -18.79
CA LYS A 101 -6.33 -7.22 -19.39
C LYS A 101 -6.07 -6.53 -20.72
N ARG A 102 -7.08 -6.45 -21.60
CA ARG A 102 -6.95 -5.79 -22.91
C ARG A 102 -6.61 -4.31 -22.78
N PHE A 103 -7.21 -3.63 -21.80
CA PHE A 103 -6.91 -2.23 -21.53
C PHE A 103 -5.53 -2.05 -20.89
N PHE A 104 -5.10 -2.99 -20.05
CA PHE A 104 -3.73 -3.00 -19.52
C PHE A 104 -2.69 -3.10 -20.65
N THR A 105 -2.91 -3.94 -21.66
CA THR A 105 -2.02 -3.99 -22.84
C THR A 105 -1.99 -2.66 -23.58
N GLN A 106 -3.13 -1.98 -23.76
CA GLN A 106 -3.18 -0.65 -24.38
C GLN A 106 -2.43 0.40 -23.54
N LEU A 107 -2.51 0.34 -22.22
CA LEU A 107 -1.77 1.23 -21.32
C LEU A 107 -0.25 1.00 -21.42
N ILE A 108 0.19 -0.26 -21.50
CA ILE A 108 1.61 -0.60 -21.69
C ILE A 108 2.11 -0.14 -23.07
N LEU A 109 1.32 -0.31 -24.12
CA LEU A 109 1.68 0.22 -25.45
C LEU A 109 1.74 1.75 -25.45
N GLY A 110 0.77 2.40 -24.81
CA GLY A 110 0.78 3.86 -24.63
C GLY A 110 1.98 4.35 -23.81
N LEU A 111 2.42 3.59 -22.80
CA LEU A 111 3.66 3.84 -22.06
C LEU A 111 4.86 3.83 -23.00
N LEU A 112 5.05 2.74 -23.73
CA LEU A 112 6.21 2.59 -24.61
C LEU A 112 6.28 3.68 -25.68
N LEU A 113 5.15 3.94 -26.34
CA LEU A 113 5.06 4.99 -27.37
C LEU A 113 5.26 6.38 -26.76
N GLY A 114 4.61 6.69 -25.65
CA GLY A 114 4.75 7.98 -24.96
C GLY A 114 6.17 8.25 -24.49
N SER A 115 6.83 7.25 -23.89
CA SER A 115 8.23 7.34 -23.47
C SER A 115 9.16 7.52 -24.67
N LEU A 116 8.93 6.83 -25.79
CA LEU A 116 9.73 7.00 -27.00
C LEU A 116 9.61 8.42 -27.57
N LEU A 117 8.38 8.95 -27.69
CA LEU A 117 8.18 10.32 -28.15
C LEU A 117 8.84 11.33 -27.19
N GLN A 118 8.78 11.10 -25.89
CA GLN A 118 9.42 11.97 -24.90
C GLN A 118 10.94 11.97 -25.03
N LEU A 119 11.52 10.82 -25.38
CA LEU A 119 12.96 10.65 -25.57
C LEU A 119 13.47 11.39 -26.81
N VAL A 120 12.64 11.61 -27.83
CA VAL A 120 13.02 12.34 -29.06
C VAL A 120 13.28 13.84 -28.79
N PHE A 121 12.61 14.45 -27.81
CA PHE A 121 12.72 15.89 -27.53
C PHE A 121 14.17 16.37 -27.28
N PRO A 122 14.95 15.77 -26.34
CA PRO A 122 16.35 16.14 -26.14
C PRO A 122 17.21 16.14 -27.42
N PHE A 123 17.00 15.18 -28.32
CA PHE A 123 17.74 15.11 -29.58
C PHE A 123 17.32 16.19 -30.58
N LEU A 124 16.04 16.54 -30.64
CA LEU A 124 15.56 17.65 -31.47
C LEU A 124 16.08 18.99 -30.95
N THR A 125 16.05 19.19 -29.63
CA THR A 125 16.66 20.37 -28.99
C THR A 125 18.16 20.44 -29.26
N GLN A 126 18.87 19.31 -29.19
CA GLN A 126 20.28 19.25 -29.58
C GLN A 126 20.48 19.64 -31.06
N ALA A 127 19.66 19.12 -31.97
CA ALA A 127 19.74 19.43 -33.39
C ALA A 127 19.48 20.93 -33.69
N ILE A 128 18.55 21.57 -32.95
CA ILE A 128 18.32 23.01 -33.04
C ILE A 128 19.60 23.78 -32.70
N VAL A 129 20.30 23.40 -31.64
CA VAL A 129 21.52 24.10 -31.20
C VAL A 129 22.68 23.84 -32.15
N ASP A 130 22.98 22.57 -32.43
CA ASP A 130 24.19 22.18 -33.16
C ASP A 130 24.08 22.53 -34.66
N THR A 131 22.97 22.14 -35.29
CA THR A 131 22.77 22.29 -36.74
C THR A 131 22.03 23.58 -37.09
N GLY A 132 20.98 23.92 -36.34
CA GLY A 132 20.17 25.10 -36.62
C GLY A 132 20.91 26.40 -36.31
N ILE A 133 21.25 26.61 -35.03
CA ILE A 133 21.94 27.84 -34.57
C ILE A 133 23.41 27.81 -34.97
N GLY A 134 24.12 26.70 -34.71
CA GLY A 134 25.52 26.55 -35.06
C GLY A 134 25.79 26.66 -36.57
N GLY A 135 24.91 26.09 -37.39
CA GLY A 135 24.95 26.20 -38.86
C GLY A 135 24.29 27.46 -39.43
N LYS A 136 23.66 28.29 -38.60
CA LYS A 136 22.86 29.48 -38.99
C LYS A 136 21.74 29.17 -40.01
N ASP A 137 21.21 27.95 -40.00
CA ASP A 137 20.11 27.53 -40.86
C ASP A 137 18.76 27.73 -40.16
N VAL A 138 18.16 28.89 -40.38
CA VAL A 138 16.85 29.25 -39.82
C VAL A 138 15.73 28.37 -40.40
N GLY A 139 15.89 27.87 -41.64
CA GLY A 139 14.92 26.97 -42.26
C GLY A 139 14.86 25.63 -41.55
N PHE A 140 16.02 25.08 -41.20
CA PHE A 140 16.13 23.87 -40.38
C PHE A 140 15.49 24.06 -38.99
N VAL A 141 15.72 25.21 -38.34
CA VAL A 141 15.09 25.51 -37.05
C VAL A 141 13.56 25.49 -37.13
N TRP A 142 12.97 26.15 -38.13
CA TRP A 142 11.51 26.12 -38.32
C TRP A 142 10.96 24.72 -38.57
N LEU A 143 11.68 23.90 -39.34
CA LEU A 143 11.29 22.51 -39.60
C LEU A 143 11.27 21.70 -38.30
N VAL A 144 12.31 21.81 -37.48
CA VAL A 144 12.39 21.08 -36.20
C VAL A 144 11.32 21.56 -35.21
N LEU A 145 11.06 22.87 -35.14
CA LEU A 145 9.99 23.41 -34.29
C LEU A 145 8.60 22.88 -34.70
N LEU A 146 8.34 22.76 -36.00
CA LEU A 146 7.10 22.18 -36.49
C LEU A 146 7.00 20.68 -36.14
N ALA A 147 8.12 19.95 -36.23
CA ALA A 147 8.20 18.56 -35.79
C ALA A 147 7.94 18.42 -34.28
N GLU A 148 8.55 19.26 -33.43
CA GLU A 148 8.31 19.28 -31.99
C GLU A 148 6.84 19.58 -31.66
N MET A 149 6.19 20.50 -32.38
CA MET A 149 4.77 20.80 -32.21
C MET A 149 3.89 19.57 -32.51
N MET A 150 4.18 18.85 -33.61
CA MET A 150 3.47 17.62 -33.97
C MET A 150 3.70 16.48 -32.96
N LEU A 151 4.92 16.34 -32.44
CA LEU A 151 5.25 15.37 -31.40
C LEU A 151 4.56 15.69 -30.09
N LEU A 152 4.51 16.97 -29.70
CA LEU A 152 3.79 17.43 -28.51
C LEU A 152 2.30 17.11 -28.59
N PHE A 153 1.69 17.36 -29.75
CA PHE A 153 0.29 17.02 -29.99
C PHE A 153 0.05 15.51 -29.88
N SER A 154 0.92 14.71 -30.51
CA SER A 154 0.85 13.24 -30.48
C SER A 154 1.01 12.68 -29.06
N ARG A 155 1.96 13.23 -28.28
CA ARG A 155 2.15 12.88 -26.86
C ARG A 155 0.91 13.21 -26.03
N THR A 156 0.35 14.40 -26.22
CA THR A 156 -0.86 14.84 -25.51
C THR A 156 -2.05 13.93 -25.83
N ALA A 157 -2.20 13.51 -27.09
CA ALA A 157 -3.23 12.56 -27.50
C ALA A 157 -3.06 11.19 -26.82
N ILE A 158 -1.83 10.66 -26.75
CA ILE A 158 -1.53 9.40 -26.03
C ILE A 158 -1.86 9.53 -24.55
N ASP A 159 -1.45 10.63 -23.90
CA ASP A 159 -1.73 10.89 -22.49
C ASP A 159 -3.23 11.03 -22.22
N PHE A 160 -3.98 11.63 -23.14
CA PHE A 160 -5.44 11.71 -23.08
C PHE A 160 -6.11 10.33 -23.18
N ILE A 161 -5.71 9.51 -24.17
CA ILE A 161 -6.22 8.15 -24.34
C ILE A 161 -5.92 7.31 -23.09
N ARG A 162 -4.68 7.38 -22.57
CA ARG A 162 -4.30 6.72 -21.32
C ARG A 162 -5.20 7.13 -20.16
N SER A 163 -5.42 8.42 -19.99
CA SER A 163 -6.23 8.97 -18.89
C SER A 163 -7.69 8.52 -18.99
N LYS A 164 -8.25 8.50 -20.21
CA LYS A 164 -9.60 7.96 -20.47
C LYS A 164 -9.71 6.47 -20.16
N ILE A 165 -8.73 5.67 -20.57
CA ILE A 165 -8.70 4.23 -20.28
C ILE A 165 -8.61 3.99 -18.76
N LEU A 166 -7.71 4.68 -18.07
CA LEU A 166 -7.55 4.57 -16.62
C LEU A 166 -8.85 4.92 -15.88
N LEU A 167 -9.49 6.04 -16.25
CA LEU A 167 -10.77 6.43 -15.68
C LEU A 167 -11.84 5.36 -15.91
N HIS A 168 -11.92 4.80 -17.12
CA HIS A 168 -12.89 3.75 -17.43
C HIS A 168 -12.68 2.49 -16.57
N ILE A 169 -11.44 2.02 -16.44
CA ILE A 169 -11.12 0.85 -15.62
C ILE A 169 -11.39 1.12 -14.14
N SER A 170 -10.86 2.24 -13.62
CA SER A 170 -10.98 2.63 -12.21
C SER A 170 -12.45 2.70 -11.77
N THR A 171 -13.28 3.43 -12.51
CA THR A 171 -14.71 3.56 -12.19
C THR A 171 -15.43 2.21 -12.24
N ARG A 172 -15.14 1.36 -13.22
CA ARG A 172 -15.78 0.03 -13.33
C ARG A 172 -15.38 -0.91 -12.20
N ILE A 173 -14.11 -0.92 -11.82
CA ILE A 173 -13.61 -1.72 -10.68
C ILE A 173 -14.22 -1.20 -9.38
N ASN A 174 -14.25 0.12 -9.20
CA ASN A 174 -14.82 0.77 -8.02
C ASN A 174 -16.30 0.36 -7.83
N ILE A 175 -17.11 0.49 -8.89
CA ILE A 175 -18.52 0.09 -8.90
C ILE A 175 -18.68 -1.40 -8.60
N SER A 176 -17.85 -2.28 -9.19
CA SER A 176 -17.95 -3.72 -8.92
C SER A 176 -17.65 -4.05 -7.46
N LEU A 177 -16.60 -3.47 -6.88
CA LEU A 177 -16.19 -3.73 -5.49
C LEU A 177 -17.25 -3.25 -4.50
N ILE A 178 -17.76 -2.03 -4.69
CA ILE A 178 -18.78 -1.48 -3.81
C ILE A 178 -20.10 -2.24 -3.93
N SER A 179 -20.52 -2.62 -5.15
CA SER A 179 -21.73 -3.43 -5.35
C SER A 179 -21.63 -4.81 -4.69
N ASP A 180 -20.51 -5.52 -4.84
CA ASP A 180 -20.30 -6.82 -4.19
C ASP A 180 -20.35 -6.70 -2.66
N PHE A 181 -19.75 -5.63 -2.12
CA PHE A 181 -19.80 -5.32 -0.69
C PHE A 181 -21.23 -5.07 -0.20
N PHE A 182 -21.99 -4.21 -0.89
CA PHE A 182 -23.38 -3.91 -0.53
C PHE A 182 -24.28 -5.15 -0.61
N ILE A 183 -24.16 -5.96 -1.67
CA ILE A 183 -24.92 -7.20 -1.81
C ILE A 183 -24.63 -8.15 -0.65
N LYS A 184 -23.36 -8.26 -0.22
CA LYS A 184 -22.99 -9.10 0.91
C LYS A 184 -23.53 -8.54 2.22
N LEU A 185 -23.42 -7.23 2.44
CA LEU A 185 -23.90 -6.54 3.63
C LEU A 185 -25.40 -6.79 3.84
N MET A 186 -26.21 -6.63 2.79
CA MET A 186 -27.67 -6.85 2.82
C MET A 186 -28.09 -8.31 3.06
N LYS A 187 -27.18 -9.28 2.92
CA LYS A 187 -27.42 -10.69 3.21
C LYS A 187 -27.01 -11.10 4.63
N LEU A 188 -26.45 -10.20 5.43
CA LEU A 188 -26.01 -10.52 6.78
C LEU A 188 -27.18 -10.51 7.78
N PRO A 189 -27.16 -11.41 8.79
CA PRO A 189 -28.20 -11.46 9.82
C PRO A 189 -28.15 -10.23 10.74
N MET A 190 -29.27 -9.88 11.39
CA MET A 190 -29.37 -8.72 12.30
C MET A 190 -28.30 -8.69 13.40
N LYS A 191 -27.92 -9.87 13.95
CA LYS A 191 -26.83 -9.99 14.94
C LYS A 191 -25.51 -9.35 14.50
N PHE A 192 -25.23 -9.32 13.19
CA PHE A 192 -24.04 -8.65 12.67
C PHE A 192 -24.12 -7.12 12.85
N PHE A 193 -25.30 -6.54 12.65
CA PHE A 193 -25.55 -5.11 12.75
C PHE A 193 -25.64 -4.64 14.20
N ASP A 194 -26.09 -5.48 15.12
CA ASP A 194 -26.17 -5.15 16.55
C ASP A 194 -24.78 -4.93 17.18
N THR A 195 -23.72 -5.49 16.59
CA THR A 195 -22.35 -5.46 17.13
C THR A 195 -21.41 -4.50 16.38
N LYS A 196 -21.89 -3.81 15.34
CA LYS A 196 -21.07 -2.97 14.46
C LYS A 196 -21.64 -1.57 14.34
N LEU A 197 -20.78 -0.56 14.47
CA LEU A 197 -21.16 0.84 14.29
C LEU A 197 -21.36 1.12 12.80
N MET A 198 -22.32 2.00 12.47
CA MET A 198 -22.49 2.50 11.10
C MET A 198 -21.18 3.07 10.54
N GLY A 199 -20.39 3.74 11.38
CA GLY A 199 -19.06 4.27 11.04
C GLY A 199 -18.08 3.19 10.57
N ASP A 200 -18.09 2.01 11.18
CA ASP A 200 -17.22 0.89 10.78
C ASP A 200 -17.54 0.41 9.35
N LEU A 201 -18.82 0.44 8.98
CA LEU A 201 -19.28 0.06 7.64
C LEU A 201 -18.88 1.11 6.61
N LEU A 202 -19.03 2.39 6.92
CA LEU A 202 -18.58 3.49 6.06
C LEU A 202 -17.06 3.48 5.86
N GLN A 203 -16.30 3.21 6.92
CA GLN A 203 -14.84 3.09 6.82
C GLN A 203 -14.43 1.94 5.90
N ARG A 204 -15.13 0.81 5.93
CA ARG A 204 -14.87 -0.31 4.99
C ARG A 204 -15.15 0.06 3.53
N ILE A 205 -16.18 0.87 3.26
CA ILE A 205 -16.44 1.40 1.91
C ILE A 205 -15.28 2.29 1.46
N GLU A 206 -14.79 3.15 2.34
CA GLU A 206 -13.64 4.01 2.05
C GLU A 206 -12.35 3.19 1.84
N ASP A 207 -12.14 2.13 2.63
CA ASP A 207 -11.01 1.22 2.43
C ASP A 207 -11.08 0.50 1.07
N HIS A 208 -12.27 0.16 0.57
CA HIS A 208 -12.44 -0.35 -0.80
C HIS A 208 -11.98 0.66 -1.85
N ARG A 209 -12.31 1.95 -1.68
CA ARG A 209 -11.84 3.02 -2.56
C ARG A 209 -10.32 3.16 -2.54
N ARG A 210 -9.70 3.09 -1.35
CA ARG A 210 -8.23 3.10 -1.21
C ARG A 210 -7.57 1.91 -1.91
N VAL A 211 -8.12 0.70 -1.73
CA VAL A 211 -7.61 -0.51 -2.39
C VAL A 211 -7.72 -0.39 -3.92
N GLU A 212 -8.84 0.13 -4.42
CA GLU A 212 -9.03 0.38 -5.85
C GLU A 212 -8.01 1.39 -6.38
N GLN A 213 -7.88 2.55 -5.73
CA GLN A 213 -6.91 3.59 -6.11
C GLN A 213 -5.46 3.11 -6.07
N PHE A 214 -5.14 2.21 -5.13
CA PHE A 214 -3.83 1.55 -5.07
C PHE A 214 -3.62 0.66 -6.28
N LEU A 215 -4.57 -0.22 -6.61
CA LEU A 215 -4.47 -1.19 -7.71
C LEU A 215 -4.52 -0.57 -9.11
N THR A 216 -5.22 0.56 -9.26
CA THR A 216 -5.41 1.22 -10.54
C THR A 216 -4.45 2.41 -10.69
N SER A 217 -4.82 3.59 -10.21
CA SER A 217 -4.10 4.84 -10.49
C SER A 217 -2.67 4.83 -9.96
N SER A 218 -2.49 4.51 -8.67
CA SER A 218 -1.20 4.68 -8.00
C SER A 218 -0.15 3.67 -8.48
N SER A 219 -0.52 2.38 -8.54
CA SER A 219 0.40 1.33 -8.99
C SER A 219 0.81 1.49 -10.45
N LEU A 220 -0.15 1.83 -11.33
CA LEU A 220 0.20 2.11 -12.73
C LEU A 220 1.09 3.34 -12.80
N SER A 221 0.69 4.48 -12.25
CA SER A 221 1.50 5.72 -12.30
C SER A 221 2.94 5.50 -11.80
N LEU A 222 3.12 4.71 -10.73
CA LEU A 222 4.44 4.32 -10.24
C LEU A 222 5.23 3.52 -11.28
N LEU A 223 4.60 2.52 -11.92
CA LEU A 223 5.20 1.75 -13.00
C LEU A 223 5.61 2.64 -14.18
N PHE A 224 4.75 3.58 -14.59
CA PHE A 224 5.04 4.54 -15.65
C PHE A 224 6.23 5.44 -15.29
N SER A 225 6.23 5.98 -14.07
CA SER A 225 7.27 6.87 -13.56
C SER A 225 8.61 6.13 -13.44
N PHE A 226 8.59 4.90 -12.94
CA PHE A 226 9.78 4.05 -12.81
C PHE A 226 10.36 3.69 -14.19
N PHE A 227 9.52 3.31 -15.15
CA PHE A 227 9.96 3.02 -16.51
C PHE A 227 10.57 4.25 -17.17
N THR A 228 9.90 5.40 -17.06
CA THR A 228 10.39 6.68 -17.62
C THR A 228 11.72 7.08 -16.97
N PHE A 229 11.82 6.97 -15.64
CA PHE A 229 13.06 7.20 -14.90
C PHE A 229 14.20 6.29 -15.40
N LEU A 230 13.93 4.99 -15.57
CA LEU A 230 14.93 4.04 -16.06
C LEU A 230 15.40 4.39 -17.47
N VAL A 231 14.47 4.68 -18.38
CA VAL A 231 14.79 5.07 -19.77
C VAL A 231 15.63 6.35 -19.82
N PHE A 232 15.22 7.41 -19.12
CA PHE A 232 15.99 8.66 -19.08
C PHE A 232 17.32 8.50 -18.35
N GLY A 233 17.37 7.68 -17.29
CA GLY A 233 18.60 7.36 -16.59
C GLY A 233 19.63 6.69 -17.50
N VAL A 234 19.20 5.72 -18.32
CA VAL A 234 20.07 5.06 -19.31
C VAL A 234 20.56 6.07 -20.37
N VAL A 235 19.67 6.90 -20.92
CA VAL A 235 20.07 7.93 -21.91
C VAL A 235 21.11 8.87 -21.33
N LEU A 236 20.86 9.39 -20.13
CA LEU A 236 21.75 10.34 -19.48
C LEU A 236 23.11 9.69 -19.12
N ALA A 237 23.11 8.43 -18.69
CA ALA A 237 24.33 7.67 -18.45
C ALA A 237 25.17 7.45 -19.73
N VAL A 238 24.53 7.22 -20.88
CA VAL A 238 25.21 7.12 -22.19
C VAL A 238 25.79 8.47 -22.62
N TYR A 239 25.09 9.58 -22.36
CA TYR A 239 25.55 10.92 -22.69
C TYR A 239 26.72 11.39 -21.81
N ASN A 240 26.60 11.24 -20.48
CA ASN A 240 27.64 11.64 -19.54
C ASN A 240 27.45 10.95 -18.18
N LEU A 241 28.36 10.02 -17.83
CA LEU A 241 28.33 9.33 -16.55
C LEU A 241 28.47 10.26 -15.33
N GLY A 242 29.17 11.39 -15.47
CA GLY A 242 29.35 12.37 -14.39
C GLY A 242 28.05 13.09 -14.03
N ILE A 243 27.31 13.57 -15.05
CA ILE A 243 25.99 14.21 -14.84
C ILE A 243 24.99 13.18 -14.29
N PHE A 244 25.04 11.94 -14.76
CA PHE A 244 24.24 10.85 -14.23
C PHE A 244 24.50 10.58 -12.75
N ALA A 245 25.77 10.50 -12.34
CA ALA A 245 26.12 10.30 -10.94
C ALA A 245 25.60 11.43 -10.05
N VAL A 246 25.67 12.69 -10.51
CA VAL A 246 25.13 13.85 -9.76
C VAL A 246 23.61 13.78 -9.62
N PHE A 247 22.88 13.30 -10.63
CA PHE A 247 21.41 13.15 -10.56
C PHE A 247 20.94 11.94 -9.74
N LEU A 248 21.82 10.98 -9.48
CA LEU A 248 21.50 9.75 -8.77
C LEU A 248 21.77 9.84 -7.26
N ILE A 249 22.66 10.75 -6.84
CA ILE A 249 23.00 11.05 -5.44
C ILE A 249 22.03 12.08 -4.88
#